data_AF-A0AA35S7B5-F1
#
_entry.id   AF-A0AA35S7B5-F1
#
_cell.length_a   1.000
_cell.length_b   1.000
_cell.length_c   1.000
_cell.angle_alpha   90.00
_cell.angle_beta   90.00
_cell.angle_gamma   90.00
#
_symmetry.space_group_name_H-M   'P 1'
#
loop_
_entity.id
_entity.type
_entity.pdbx_description
1 polymer ?
#
loop_
_entity_poly.entity_id
_entity_poly.type
_entity_poly.pdbx_seq_one_letter_code
_entity_poly.pdbx_strand_id
1 'polypeptide(L)'
;MDVRFSFQASNVDFLCDHNFNFNKMFYEGVHYLSSRQEKLVRAEDESLDDKEVEEMLGLTKVFRILERAGKPLVGHNMLCDLALIYQSFCQPLPETYEEFKAEIHQIFPVIIDTKHLCFAVQKRLSQTKLLEFTSLTDLCGALGSQRGTFYALFSPEVSHGEQCHRYSGERVFHEAGFDAYCAGFVFLRVAHLLAMKNVKSTEAQAIHLRRYFKLMEPFINRINLIRGPIHYIDLVARDPPLIRSPWLVVSTPDRSQLTLQLLQKELNCVMDVRQLTPILGRHCCQL
;
A
#
# COMPACT_ATOMS: atom_id res chain seq x y z
N MET A 1 -17.42 25.37 2.26
CA MET A 1 -15.97 25.55 2.52
C MET A 1 -15.21 25.34 1.22
N ASP A 2 -14.25 26.21 0.90
CA ASP A 2 -13.43 26.11 -0.31
C ASP A 2 -12.15 25.29 -0.01
N VAL A 3 -11.99 24.11 -0.63
CA VAL A 3 -10.88 23.20 -0.36
C VAL A 3 -9.74 23.51 -1.31
N ARG A 4 -8.57 23.86 -0.76
CA ARG A 4 -7.34 24.05 -1.53
C ARG A 4 -6.49 22.79 -1.50
N PHE A 5 -6.15 22.28 -2.67
CA PHE A 5 -5.21 21.17 -2.85
C PHE A 5 -4.16 21.56 -3.89
N SER A 6 -3.01 20.89 -3.84
CA SER A 6 -1.89 21.13 -4.73
C SER A 6 -1.65 19.93 -5.64
N PHE A 7 -1.07 20.21 -6.81
CA PHE A 7 -0.59 19.18 -7.73
C PHE A 7 0.93 19.24 -7.81
N GLN A 8 1.54 18.06 -7.87
CA GLN A 8 2.93 17.92 -8.27
C GLN A 8 2.96 17.55 -9.76
N ALA A 9 3.63 18.37 -10.57
CA ALA A 9 3.65 18.23 -12.03
C ALA A 9 4.02 16.80 -12.48
N SER A 10 5.08 16.22 -11.91
CA SER A 10 5.51 14.86 -12.25
C SER A 10 4.45 13.78 -11.97
N ASN A 11 3.58 13.98 -10.98
CA ASN A 11 2.52 13.02 -10.66
C ASN A 11 1.35 13.18 -11.64
N VAL A 12 1.07 14.42 -12.07
CA VAL A 12 0.06 14.69 -13.12
C VAL A 12 0.50 14.07 -14.44
N ASP A 13 1.75 14.30 -14.84
CA ASP A 13 2.33 13.71 -16.07
C ASP A 13 2.24 12.18 -16.02
N PHE A 14 2.64 11.57 -14.91
CA PHE A 14 2.53 10.13 -14.71
C PHE A 14 1.08 9.62 -14.83
N LEU A 15 0.10 10.32 -14.24
CA LEU A 15 -1.30 9.94 -14.35
C LEU A 15 -1.83 10.09 -15.78
N CYS A 16 -1.40 11.12 -16.52
CA CYS A 16 -1.72 11.29 -17.94
C CYS A 16 -1.18 10.12 -18.77
N ASP A 17 0.07 9.69 -18.52
CA ASP A 17 0.68 8.54 -19.20
C ASP A 17 -0.10 7.23 -18.97
N HIS A 18 -0.83 7.14 -17.86
CA HIS A 18 -1.70 6.00 -17.50
C HIS A 18 -3.18 6.26 -17.81
N ASN A 19 -3.48 7.20 -18.70
CA ASN A 19 -4.83 7.54 -19.17
C ASN A 19 -5.82 7.94 -18.06
N PHE A 20 -5.31 8.55 -16.97
CA PHE A 20 -6.18 9.08 -15.93
C PHE A 20 -7.07 10.21 -16.47
N ASN A 21 -8.38 10.09 -16.25
CA ASN A 21 -9.33 11.08 -16.74
C ASN A 21 -9.58 12.15 -15.68
N PHE A 22 -8.88 13.28 -15.80
CA PHE A 22 -9.06 14.43 -14.92
C PHE A 22 -10.44 15.09 -15.03
N ASN A 23 -11.15 14.96 -16.16
CA ASN A 23 -12.51 15.49 -16.26
C ASN A 23 -13.47 14.74 -15.32
N LYS A 24 -13.28 13.42 -15.14
CA LYS A 24 -14.04 12.67 -14.14
C LYS A 24 -13.76 13.14 -12.72
N MET A 25 -12.53 13.57 -12.42
CA MET A 25 -12.17 14.10 -11.12
C MET A 25 -12.81 15.47 -10.88
N PHE A 26 -12.68 16.40 -11.83
CA PHE A 26 -13.07 17.80 -11.63
C PHE A 26 -14.57 18.07 -11.87
N TYR A 27 -15.19 17.38 -12.81
CA TYR A 27 -16.58 17.65 -13.21
C TYR A 27 -17.57 16.58 -12.76
N GLU A 28 -17.13 15.33 -12.64
CA GLU A 28 -17.96 14.19 -12.22
C GLU A 28 -17.57 13.65 -10.84
N GLY A 29 -16.69 14.37 -10.13
CA GLY A 29 -16.13 13.93 -8.86
C GLY A 29 -17.23 13.74 -7.81
N VAL A 30 -17.19 12.60 -7.11
CA VAL A 30 -18.11 12.34 -6.00
C VAL A 30 -17.66 13.18 -4.81
N HIS A 31 -18.57 14.00 -4.28
CA HIS A 31 -18.32 14.81 -3.10
C HIS A 31 -18.14 13.94 -1.85
N TYR A 32 -17.54 14.52 -0.82
CA TYR A 32 -17.42 13.89 0.49
C TYR A 32 -17.33 14.96 1.58
N LEU A 33 -17.62 14.57 2.81
CA LEU A 33 -17.45 15.39 4.00
C LEU A 33 -16.70 14.56 5.05
N SER A 34 -15.62 15.13 5.58
CA SER A 34 -15.01 14.56 6.78
C SER A 34 -15.97 14.67 7.96
N SER A 35 -15.78 13.80 8.96
CA SER A 35 -16.53 13.85 10.22
C SER A 35 -16.43 15.23 10.90
N ARG A 36 -15.28 15.93 10.76
CA ARG A 36 -15.13 17.31 11.22
C ARG A 36 -16.00 18.29 10.42
N GLN A 37 -16.02 18.20 9.09
CA GLN A 37 -16.82 19.08 8.24
C GLN A 37 -18.31 18.89 8.45
N GLU A 38 -18.79 17.66 8.58
CA GLU A 38 -20.20 17.39 8.87
C GLU A 38 -20.64 18.06 10.18
N LYS A 39 -19.83 17.97 11.24
CA LYS A 39 -20.11 18.64 12.52
C LYS A 39 -20.19 20.16 12.37
N LEU A 40 -19.31 20.74 11.55
CA LEU A 40 -19.32 22.19 11.30
C LEU A 40 -20.56 22.61 10.51
N VAL A 41 -20.93 21.87 9.47
CA VAL A 41 -22.16 22.15 8.69
C VAL A 41 -23.40 22.13 9.58
N ARG A 42 -23.53 21.12 10.46
CA ARG A 42 -24.65 21.02 11.42
C ARG A 42 -24.67 22.13 12.46
N ALA A 43 -23.50 22.67 12.83
CA ALA A 43 -23.39 23.77 13.79
C ALA A 43 -23.59 25.15 13.14
N GLU A 44 -23.24 25.29 11.86
CA GLU A 44 -23.45 26.51 11.07
C GLU A 44 -24.93 26.69 10.71
N ASP A 45 -25.64 25.60 10.45
CA ASP A 45 -27.08 25.60 10.14
C ASP A 45 -27.81 24.48 10.88
N GLU A 46 -28.34 24.82 12.06
CA GLU A 46 -29.14 23.91 12.89
C GLU A 46 -30.51 23.58 12.27
N SER A 47 -30.92 24.28 11.20
CA SER A 47 -32.20 24.01 10.52
C SER A 47 -32.13 22.85 9.53
N LEU A 48 -30.92 22.44 9.13
CA LEU A 48 -30.70 21.31 8.24
C LEU A 48 -31.20 20.02 8.88
N ASP A 49 -32.07 19.30 8.17
CA ASP A 49 -32.51 18.00 8.61
C ASP A 49 -31.46 16.91 8.33
N ASP A 50 -31.65 15.73 8.92
CA ASP A 50 -30.71 14.62 8.74
C ASP A 50 -30.62 14.12 7.30
N LYS A 51 -31.67 14.28 6.50
CA LYS A 51 -31.69 13.84 5.10
C LYS A 51 -30.85 14.77 4.25
N GLU A 52 -30.94 16.08 4.46
CA GLU A 52 -30.13 17.08 3.76
C GLU A 52 -28.63 16.85 4.04
N VAL A 53 -28.26 16.61 5.30
CA VAL A 53 -26.87 16.28 5.64
C VAL A 53 -26.43 14.96 5.02
N GLU A 54 -27.30 13.95 5.03
CA GLU A 54 -27.03 12.64 4.44
C GLU A 54 -26.80 12.73 2.92
N GLU A 55 -27.48 13.62 2.21
CA GLU A 55 -27.24 13.87 0.77
C GLU A 55 -25.85 14.50 0.51
N MET A 56 -25.32 15.26 1.47
CA MET A 56 -23.98 15.87 1.38
C MET A 56 -22.82 14.92 1.69
N LEU A 57 -23.07 13.73 2.24
CA LEU A 57 -21.97 12.83 2.64
C LEU A 57 -21.23 12.20 1.45
N GLY A 58 -21.91 11.95 0.33
CA GLY A 58 -21.35 11.33 -0.87
C GLY A 58 -20.49 10.08 -0.57
N LEU A 59 -19.21 10.11 -0.93
CA LEU A 59 -18.27 8.99 -0.76
C LEU A 59 -18.03 8.60 0.70
N THR A 60 -18.27 9.51 1.65
CA THR A 60 -18.15 9.24 3.10
C THR A 60 -19.04 8.09 3.55
N LYS A 61 -20.17 7.85 2.87
CA LYS A 61 -21.05 6.70 3.15
C LYS A 61 -20.34 5.37 2.93
N VAL A 62 -19.54 5.28 1.87
CA VAL A 62 -18.74 4.08 1.56
C VAL A 62 -17.69 3.87 2.65
N PHE A 63 -16.99 4.94 3.05
CA PHE A 63 -16.02 4.88 4.15
C PHE A 63 -16.66 4.37 5.45
N ARG A 64 -17.83 4.90 5.83
CA ARG A 64 -18.57 4.44 7.03
C ARG A 64 -18.96 2.96 6.95
N ILE A 65 -19.31 2.47 5.77
CA ILE A 65 -19.60 1.03 5.57
C ILE A 65 -18.32 0.21 5.78
N LEU A 66 -17.18 0.66 5.25
CA LEU A 66 -15.89 -0.02 5.42
C LEU A 66 -15.47 -0.07 6.90
N GLU A 67 -15.54 1.06 7.59
CA GLU A 67 -15.26 1.19 9.03
C GLU A 67 -16.15 0.24 9.85
N ARG A 68 -17.48 0.33 9.68
CA ARG A 68 -18.45 -0.51 10.41
C ARG A 68 -18.30 -2.00 10.11
N ALA A 69 -17.86 -2.35 8.90
CA ALA A 69 -17.66 -3.76 8.54
C ALA A 69 -16.53 -4.40 9.35
N GLY A 70 -15.55 -3.62 9.83
CA GLY A 70 -14.42 -4.11 10.64
C GLY A 70 -13.63 -5.23 9.97
N LYS A 71 -13.68 -5.30 8.64
CA LYS A 71 -13.02 -6.37 7.87
C LYS A 71 -11.54 -6.03 7.69
N PRO A 72 -10.67 -7.04 7.53
CA PRO A 72 -9.26 -6.82 7.25
C PRO A 72 -9.04 -5.95 6.01
N LEU A 73 -8.25 -4.89 6.18
CA LEU A 73 -7.85 -4.00 5.10
C LEU A 73 -6.48 -4.43 4.58
N VAL A 74 -6.40 -4.75 3.29
CA VAL A 74 -5.15 -5.14 2.64
C VAL A 74 -4.73 -4.04 1.68
N GLY A 75 -3.48 -3.61 1.76
CA GLY A 75 -2.90 -2.63 0.85
C GLY A 75 -1.44 -2.95 0.52
N HIS A 76 -0.80 -2.10 -0.27
CA HIS A 76 0.60 -2.24 -0.63
C HIS A 76 1.32 -0.91 -0.42
N ASN A 77 2.22 -0.84 0.57
CA ASN A 77 2.90 0.39 0.92
C ASN A 77 1.95 1.55 1.25
N MET A 78 1.01 1.28 2.14
CA MET A 78 -0.24 2.04 2.26
C MET A 78 -0.21 3.19 3.27
N LEU A 79 0.96 3.61 3.74
CA LEU A 79 1.08 4.68 4.74
C LEU A 79 0.43 5.99 4.27
N CYS A 80 0.73 6.41 3.03
CA CYS A 80 0.13 7.60 2.45
C CYS A 80 -1.37 7.44 2.22
N ASP A 81 -1.81 6.25 1.79
CA ASP A 81 -3.24 5.96 1.57
C ASP A 81 -4.01 6.11 2.89
N LEU A 82 -3.49 5.56 4.00
CA LEU A 82 -4.09 5.68 5.32
C LEU A 82 -4.17 7.14 5.79
N ALA A 83 -3.11 7.92 5.60
CA ALA A 83 -3.10 9.33 5.95
C ALA A 83 -4.14 10.13 5.14
N LEU A 84 -4.25 9.87 3.83
CA LEU A 84 -5.22 10.52 2.95
C LEU A 84 -6.66 10.12 3.27
N ILE A 85 -6.92 8.84 3.53
CA ILE A 85 -8.24 8.34 3.96
C ILE A 85 -8.66 9.04 5.26
N TYR A 86 -7.76 9.09 6.24
CA TYR A 86 -8.04 9.76 7.50
C TYR A 86 -8.34 11.26 7.30
N GLN A 87 -7.48 11.97 6.56
CA GLN A 87 -7.66 13.39 6.30
C GLN A 87 -8.97 13.69 5.54
N SER A 88 -9.36 12.83 4.61
CA SER A 88 -10.56 13.02 3.79
C SER A 88 -11.86 12.72 4.54
N PHE A 89 -11.91 11.66 5.35
CA PHE A 89 -13.17 11.16 5.91
C PHE A 89 -13.31 11.36 7.43
N CYS A 90 -12.21 11.58 8.14
CA CYS A 90 -12.24 11.72 9.59
C CYS A 90 -12.08 13.20 9.98
N GLN A 91 -10.85 13.69 9.98
CA GLN A 91 -10.47 15.02 10.43
C GLN A 91 -9.02 15.31 9.98
N PRO A 92 -8.50 16.53 10.13
CA PRO A 92 -7.08 16.80 9.89
C PRO A 92 -6.20 15.83 10.69
N LEU A 93 -5.07 15.42 10.11
CA LEU A 93 -4.14 14.48 10.73
C LEU A 93 -3.82 14.90 12.18
N PRO A 94 -3.71 13.94 13.13
CA PRO A 94 -3.40 14.26 14.52
C PRO A 94 -2.06 14.97 14.64
N GLU A 95 -1.91 15.75 15.71
CA GLU A 95 -0.68 16.51 15.97
C GLU A 95 0.48 15.57 16.35
N THR A 96 0.17 14.40 16.91
CA THR A 96 1.16 13.43 17.33
C THR A 96 1.11 12.14 16.53
N TYR A 97 2.28 11.53 16.36
CA TYR A 97 2.44 10.24 15.71
C TYR A 97 1.68 9.11 16.44
N GLU A 98 1.66 9.14 17.77
CA GLU A 98 0.99 8.10 18.56
C GLU A 98 -0.54 8.18 18.45
N GLU A 99 -1.10 9.40 18.39
CA GLU A 99 -2.53 9.58 18.10
C GLU A 99 -2.88 9.08 16.71
N PHE A 100 -2.06 9.41 15.69
CA PHE A 100 -2.26 8.88 14.34
C PHE A 100 -2.32 7.35 14.33
N LYS A 101 -1.39 6.67 15.02
CA LYS A 101 -1.41 5.21 15.13
C LYS A 101 -2.67 4.69 15.79
N ALA A 102 -3.04 5.26 16.93
CA ALA A 102 -4.19 4.84 17.71
C ALA A 102 -5.50 5.01 16.93
N GLU A 103 -5.69 6.16 16.27
CA GLU A 103 -6.91 6.44 15.51
C GLU A 103 -7.02 5.58 14.25
N ILE A 104 -5.93 5.39 13.50
CA ILE A 104 -5.93 4.47 12.34
C ILE A 104 -6.25 3.04 12.78
N HIS A 105 -5.66 2.58 13.89
CA HIS A 105 -5.94 1.24 14.41
C HIS A 105 -7.39 1.08 14.89
N GLN A 106 -7.97 2.14 15.44
CA GLN A 106 -9.38 2.16 15.82
C GLN A 106 -10.31 2.04 14.60
N ILE A 107 -10.02 2.77 13.52
CA ILE A 107 -10.82 2.73 12.28
C ILE A 107 -10.66 1.38 11.56
N PHE A 108 -9.44 0.87 11.48
CA PHE A 108 -9.09 -0.38 10.81
C PHE A 108 -8.34 -1.32 11.76
N PRO A 109 -9.06 -2.20 12.50
CA PRO A 109 -8.46 -3.06 13.52
C PRO A 109 -7.46 -4.09 12.97
N VAL A 110 -7.60 -4.45 11.69
CA VAL A 110 -6.72 -5.42 11.02
C VAL A 110 -6.28 -4.84 9.68
N ILE A 111 -5.03 -4.39 9.60
CA ILE A 111 -4.38 -3.93 8.38
C ILE A 111 -3.26 -4.89 7.99
N ILE A 112 -3.12 -5.17 6.69
CA ILE A 112 -2.00 -5.95 6.14
C ILE A 112 -1.37 -5.16 5.00
N ASP A 113 -0.15 -4.69 5.22
CA ASP A 113 0.68 -4.10 4.18
C ASP A 113 1.48 -5.20 3.47
N THR A 114 1.11 -5.49 2.23
CA THR A 114 1.73 -6.56 1.44
C THR A 114 3.19 -6.29 1.11
N LYS A 115 3.65 -5.04 1.09
CA LYS A 115 5.06 -4.73 0.85
C LYS A 115 5.89 -5.16 2.06
N HIS A 116 5.45 -4.81 3.26
CA HIS A 116 6.09 -5.25 4.50
C HIS A 116 6.04 -6.78 4.62
N LEU A 117 4.88 -7.38 4.38
CA LEU A 117 4.70 -8.83 4.41
C LEU A 117 5.71 -9.54 3.49
N CYS A 118 5.76 -9.15 2.20
CA CYS A 118 6.65 -9.78 1.22
C CYS A 118 8.11 -9.63 1.62
N PHE A 119 8.52 -8.45 2.08
CA PHE A 119 9.87 -8.22 2.57
C PHE A 119 10.21 -9.13 3.76
N ALA A 120 9.33 -9.21 4.77
CA ALA A 120 9.57 -9.98 5.99
C ALA A 120 9.66 -11.49 5.73
N VAL A 121 8.95 -12.00 4.72
CA VAL A 121 8.90 -13.44 4.41
C VAL A 121 9.80 -13.83 3.24
N GLN A 122 10.44 -12.86 2.57
CA GLN A 122 11.31 -13.06 1.41
C GLN A 122 12.35 -14.17 1.67
N LYS A 123 13.10 -14.07 2.78
CA LYS A 123 14.12 -15.09 3.15
C LYS A 123 13.51 -16.46 3.40
N ARG A 124 12.29 -16.52 3.95
CA ARG A 124 11.57 -17.78 4.20
C ARG A 124 11.10 -18.41 2.89
N LEU A 125 10.87 -17.63 1.84
CA LEU A 125 10.43 -18.09 0.53
C LEU A 125 11.52 -17.95 -0.55
N SER A 126 12.80 -17.84 -0.16
CA SER A 126 13.89 -17.60 -1.11
C SER A 126 14.02 -18.68 -2.18
N GLN A 127 13.72 -19.93 -1.84
CA GLN A 127 13.71 -21.06 -2.77
C GLN A 127 12.68 -20.91 -3.89
N THR A 128 11.60 -20.17 -3.65
CA THR A 128 10.56 -19.96 -4.67
C THR A 128 11.04 -19.04 -5.78
N LYS A 129 11.98 -18.13 -5.49
CA LYS A 129 12.38 -16.99 -6.35
C LYS A 129 11.21 -16.12 -6.82
N LEU A 130 10.07 -16.13 -6.11
CA LEU A 130 8.87 -15.35 -6.49
C LEU A 130 8.83 -13.96 -5.85
N LEU A 131 9.64 -13.73 -4.82
CA LEU A 131 9.69 -12.48 -4.05
C LEU A 131 11.03 -11.75 -4.22
N GLU A 132 11.68 -11.86 -5.39
CA GLU A 132 12.97 -11.20 -5.65
C GLU A 132 12.84 -9.66 -5.65
N PHE A 133 11.70 -9.15 -6.13
CA PHE A 133 11.33 -7.74 -6.11
C PHE A 133 10.10 -7.52 -5.23
N THR A 134 9.96 -6.30 -4.70
CA THR A 134 8.86 -5.93 -3.79
C THR A 134 7.95 -4.82 -4.34
N SER A 135 8.07 -4.50 -5.64
CA SER A 135 7.07 -3.66 -6.31
C SER A 135 5.80 -4.47 -6.52
N LEU A 136 4.63 -3.80 -6.49
CA LEU A 136 3.36 -4.48 -6.65
C LEU A 136 3.24 -5.18 -8.02
N THR A 137 3.68 -4.51 -9.07
CA THR A 137 3.67 -5.02 -10.46
C THR A 137 4.53 -6.28 -10.59
N ASP A 138 5.76 -6.26 -10.07
CA ASP A 138 6.66 -7.41 -10.14
C ASP A 138 6.13 -8.59 -9.33
N LEU A 139 5.61 -8.33 -8.12
CA LEU A 139 5.02 -9.35 -7.27
C LEU A 139 3.81 -10.01 -7.94
N CYS A 140 2.90 -9.22 -8.51
CA CYS A 140 1.74 -9.74 -9.24
C CYS A 140 2.17 -10.55 -10.46
N GLY A 141 3.13 -10.05 -11.24
CA GLY A 141 3.67 -10.75 -12.39
C GLY A 141 4.31 -12.10 -12.03
N ALA A 142 5.16 -12.12 -10.99
CA ALA A 142 5.84 -13.32 -10.54
C ALA A 142 4.86 -14.35 -9.96
N LEU A 143 3.96 -13.93 -9.05
CA LEU A 143 2.99 -14.82 -8.40
C LEU A 143 1.91 -15.31 -9.37
N GLY A 144 1.54 -14.50 -10.37
CA GLY A 144 0.60 -14.87 -11.43
C GLY A 144 1.24 -15.64 -12.60
N SER A 145 2.56 -15.82 -12.62
CA SER A 145 3.22 -16.63 -13.65
C SER A 145 2.84 -18.11 -13.53
N GLN A 146 3.11 -18.90 -14.58
CA GLN A 146 2.93 -20.35 -14.52
C GLN A 146 3.68 -20.96 -13.33
N ARG A 147 4.93 -20.53 -13.10
CA ARG A 147 5.72 -20.94 -11.94
C ARG A 147 5.04 -20.59 -10.63
N GLY A 148 4.55 -19.36 -10.47
CA GLY A 148 3.90 -18.90 -9.25
C GLY A 148 2.59 -19.64 -8.97
N THR A 149 1.77 -19.81 -10.00
CA THR A 149 0.46 -20.46 -9.92
C THR A 149 0.58 -21.92 -9.50
N PHE A 150 1.53 -22.66 -10.07
CA PHE A 150 1.71 -24.09 -9.83
C PHE A 150 2.79 -24.42 -8.79
N TYR A 151 3.34 -23.43 -8.09
CA TYR A 151 4.37 -23.67 -7.08
C TYR A 151 3.85 -24.47 -5.88
N ALA A 152 2.61 -24.22 -5.46
CA ALA A 152 1.98 -24.88 -4.33
C ALA A 152 0.65 -25.52 -4.75
N LEU A 153 0.38 -26.72 -4.21
CA LEU A 153 -0.88 -27.43 -4.41
C LEU A 153 -2.05 -26.70 -3.73
N PHE A 154 -3.26 -26.85 -4.27
CA PHE A 154 -4.47 -26.20 -3.76
C PHE A 154 -4.39 -24.66 -3.69
N SER A 155 -3.63 -24.08 -4.62
CA SER A 155 -3.52 -22.63 -4.79
C SER A 155 -4.91 -22.03 -5.06
N PRO A 156 -5.35 -21.01 -4.31
CA PRO A 156 -6.68 -20.44 -4.48
C PRO A 156 -6.92 -19.91 -5.88
N GLU A 157 -8.11 -20.15 -6.41
CA GLU A 157 -8.55 -19.49 -7.64
C GLU A 157 -9.12 -18.10 -7.30
N VAL A 158 -8.77 -17.11 -8.12
CA VAL A 158 -9.28 -15.75 -7.99
C VAL A 158 -10.10 -15.47 -9.24
N SER A 159 -11.42 -15.45 -9.08
CA SER A 159 -12.37 -15.19 -10.14
C SER A 159 -13.03 -13.82 -9.96
N HIS A 160 -13.38 -13.18 -11.07
CA HIS A 160 -14.18 -11.96 -11.03
C HIS A 160 -15.66 -12.30 -10.82
N GLY A 161 -16.40 -11.39 -10.18
CA GLY A 161 -17.85 -11.51 -10.09
C GLY A 161 -18.50 -11.42 -11.47
N GLU A 162 -19.70 -12.00 -11.64
CA GLU A 162 -20.38 -12.14 -12.94
C GLU A 162 -20.52 -10.82 -13.72
N GLN A 163 -20.65 -9.69 -13.01
CA GLN A 163 -20.79 -8.35 -13.61
C GLN A 163 -19.48 -7.55 -13.69
N CYS A 164 -18.36 -8.10 -13.24
CA CYS A 164 -17.10 -7.38 -13.02
C CYS A 164 -16.01 -7.76 -14.03
N HIS A 165 -16.23 -7.49 -15.31
CA HIS A 165 -15.37 -7.94 -16.40
C HIS A 165 -14.19 -6.99 -16.74
N ARG A 166 -14.16 -5.75 -16.21
CA ARG A 166 -13.17 -4.71 -16.54
C ARG A 166 -11.71 -5.20 -16.46
N TYR A 167 -11.39 -6.01 -15.46
CA TYR A 167 -10.01 -6.47 -15.19
C TYR A 167 -9.77 -7.93 -15.59
N SER A 168 -10.74 -8.62 -16.20
CA SER A 168 -10.65 -10.06 -16.47
C SER A 168 -9.69 -10.42 -17.61
N GLY A 169 -9.35 -9.47 -18.48
CA GLY A 169 -8.45 -9.67 -19.62
C GLY A 169 -7.36 -8.61 -19.79
N GLU A 170 -7.44 -7.50 -19.06
CA GLU A 170 -6.53 -6.37 -19.22
C GLU A 170 -5.76 -6.10 -17.92
N ARG A 171 -4.45 -5.90 -18.06
CA ARG A 171 -3.59 -5.48 -16.95
C ARG A 171 -3.50 -3.96 -16.95
N VAL A 172 -4.28 -3.33 -16.08
CA VAL A 172 -4.40 -1.86 -15.99
C VAL A 172 -3.66 -1.35 -14.75
N PHE A 173 -2.36 -1.64 -14.67
CA PHE A 173 -1.53 -1.17 -13.56
C PHE A 173 -1.60 0.35 -13.43
N HIS A 174 -1.45 0.84 -12.19
CA HIS A 174 -1.49 2.26 -11.87
C HIS A 174 -2.89 2.90 -11.92
N GLU A 175 -3.93 2.07 -12.08
CA GLU A 175 -5.31 2.41 -11.73
C GLU A 175 -5.62 1.91 -10.31
N ALA A 176 -6.14 2.78 -9.43
CA ALA A 176 -6.35 2.46 -8.02
C ALA A 176 -7.16 1.17 -7.76
N GLY A 177 -8.22 0.92 -8.55
CA GLY A 177 -9.03 -0.28 -8.42
C GLY A 177 -8.28 -1.57 -8.79
N PHE A 178 -7.45 -1.51 -9.84
CA PHE A 178 -6.63 -2.65 -10.27
C PHE A 178 -5.48 -2.90 -9.30
N ASP A 179 -4.81 -1.85 -8.81
CA ASP A 179 -3.74 -1.96 -7.82
C ASP A 179 -4.27 -2.52 -6.49
N ALA A 180 -5.49 -2.17 -6.07
CA ALA A 180 -6.14 -2.77 -4.91
C ALA A 180 -6.43 -4.28 -5.10
N TYR A 181 -6.91 -4.67 -6.29
CA TYR A 181 -7.07 -6.09 -6.66
C TYR A 181 -5.72 -6.83 -6.60
N CYS A 182 -4.68 -6.25 -7.18
CA CYS A 182 -3.32 -6.75 -7.16
C CYS A 182 -2.78 -6.93 -5.73
N ALA A 183 -3.00 -5.97 -4.84
CA ALA A 183 -2.60 -6.09 -3.42
C ALA A 183 -3.31 -7.28 -2.75
N GLY A 184 -4.62 -7.44 -2.95
CA GLY A 184 -5.37 -8.59 -2.46
C GLY A 184 -4.86 -9.92 -3.01
N PHE A 185 -4.55 -9.96 -4.32
CA PHE A 185 -3.99 -11.13 -4.98
C PHE A 185 -2.62 -11.52 -4.40
N VAL A 186 -1.71 -10.56 -4.23
CA VAL A 186 -0.39 -10.77 -3.63
C VAL A 186 -0.52 -11.32 -2.21
N PHE A 187 -1.37 -10.71 -1.38
CA PHE A 187 -1.65 -11.19 -0.03
C PHE A 187 -2.06 -12.66 -0.02
N LEU A 188 -3.09 -13.01 -0.81
CA LEU A 188 -3.65 -14.35 -0.85
C LEU A 188 -2.62 -15.38 -1.29
N ARG A 189 -1.86 -15.08 -2.37
CA ARG A 189 -0.83 -15.98 -2.91
C ARG A 189 0.32 -16.16 -1.92
N VAL A 190 0.83 -15.10 -1.30
CA VAL A 190 1.94 -15.18 -0.34
C VAL A 190 1.52 -15.92 0.92
N ALA A 191 0.32 -15.65 1.45
CA ALA A 191 -0.20 -16.36 2.60
C ALA A 191 -0.35 -17.87 2.32
N HIS A 192 -0.82 -18.23 1.12
CA HIS A 192 -0.93 -19.61 0.69
C HIS A 192 0.43 -20.30 0.56
N LEU A 193 1.41 -19.66 -0.09
CA LEU A 193 2.78 -20.19 -0.20
C LEU A 193 3.39 -20.46 1.17
N LEU A 194 3.18 -19.57 2.15
CA LEU A 194 3.67 -19.76 3.51
C LEU A 194 2.98 -20.90 4.24
N ALA A 195 1.67 -21.05 4.04
CA ALA A 195 0.90 -22.13 4.62
C ALA A 195 1.31 -23.50 4.07
N MET A 196 1.68 -23.58 2.80
CA MET A 196 2.06 -24.82 2.12
C MET A 196 3.56 -25.16 2.18
N LYS A 197 4.43 -24.22 2.58
CA LYS A 197 5.90 -24.36 2.51
C LYS A 197 6.45 -25.70 3.05
N ASN A 198 5.87 -26.20 4.14
CA ASN A 198 6.34 -27.42 4.82
C ASN A 198 5.30 -28.55 4.79
N VAL A 199 4.31 -28.47 3.89
CA VAL A 199 3.25 -29.48 3.77
C VAL A 199 3.66 -30.47 2.68
N LYS A 200 3.68 -31.77 3.02
CA LYS A 200 3.96 -32.82 2.03
C LYS A 200 2.80 -32.94 1.05
N SER A 201 3.08 -33.32 -0.20
CA SER A 201 2.05 -33.49 -1.24
C SER A 201 0.95 -34.47 -0.83
N THR A 202 1.28 -35.52 -0.08
CA THR A 202 0.33 -36.53 0.43
C THR A 202 -0.60 -36.01 1.53
N GLU A 203 -0.24 -34.90 2.18
CA GLU A 203 -0.98 -34.29 3.29
C GLU A 203 -1.64 -32.96 2.88
N ALA A 204 -1.41 -32.55 1.63
CA ALA A 204 -1.88 -31.28 1.09
C ALA A 204 -3.40 -31.28 0.96
N GLN A 205 -4.03 -30.20 1.43
CA GLN A 205 -5.47 -29.97 1.33
C GLN A 205 -5.76 -28.48 1.16
N ALA A 206 -6.98 -28.16 0.72
CA ALA A 206 -7.44 -26.78 0.63
C ALA A 206 -7.38 -26.08 1.99
N ILE A 207 -6.83 -24.86 2.01
CA ILE A 207 -6.62 -24.09 3.24
C ILE A 207 -7.74 -23.07 3.40
N HIS A 208 -8.39 -23.11 4.56
CA HIS A 208 -9.43 -22.15 4.93
C HIS A 208 -8.85 -20.76 5.22
N LEU A 209 -9.55 -19.69 4.83
CA LEU A 209 -9.12 -18.29 4.98
C LEU A 209 -8.66 -17.91 6.39
N ARG A 210 -9.35 -18.40 7.44
CA ARG A 210 -8.97 -18.18 8.84
C ARG A 210 -7.53 -18.63 9.15
N ARG A 211 -7.06 -19.69 8.50
CA ARG A 211 -5.68 -20.19 8.68
C ARG A 211 -4.66 -19.22 8.09
N TYR A 212 -4.97 -18.56 6.98
CA TYR A 212 -4.12 -17.50 6.43
C TYR A 212 -3.98 -16.36 7.43
N PHE A 213 -5.09 -15.81 7.94
CA PHE A 213 -5.02 -14.71 8.92
C PHE A 213 -4.25 -15.11 10.18
N LYS A 214 -4.44 -16.32 10.71
CA LYS A 214 -3.65 -16.82 11.85
C LYS A 214 -2.15 -16.87 11.55
N LEU A 215 -1.75 -17.26 10.34
CA LEU A 215 -0.35 -17.25 9.94
C LEU A 215 0.20 -15.83 9.76
N MET A 216 -0.68 -14.88 9.45
CA MET A 216 -0.33 -13.49 9.17
C MET A 216 -0.31 -12.61 10.42
N GLU A 217 -0.75 -13.11 11.58
CA GLU A 217 -0.73 -12.40 12.87
C GLU A 217 0.56 -11.60 13.14
N PRO A 218 1.78 -12.12 12.88
CA PRO A 218 3.01 -11.36 13.10
C PRO A 218 3.22 -10.15 12.17
N PHE A 219 2.38 -9.97 11.15
CA PHE A 219 2.48 -8.89 10.16
C PHE A 219 1.26 -7.97 10.17
N ILE A 220 0.23 -8.31 10.95
CA ILE A 220 -0.97 -7.48 11.10
C ILE A 220 -0.59 -6.16 11.78
N ASN A 221 -1.18 -5.07 11.30
CA ASN A 221 -1.03 -3.71 11.81
C ASN A 221 0.41 -3.18 11.75
N ARG A 222 1.22 -3.74 10.83
CA ARG A 222 2.58 -3.27 10.52
C ARG A 222 2.62 -2.65 9.15
N ILE A 223 2.73 -1.33 9.10
CA ILE A 223 2.67 -0.56 7.87
C ILE A 223 4.07 -0.36 7.33
N ASN A 224 4.28 -0.63 6.03
CA ASN A 224 5.60 -0.52 5.44
C ASN A 224 6.07 0.94 5.47
N LEU A 225 7.33 1.16 5.87
CA LEU A 225 7.97 2.48 5.80
C LEU A 225 9.12 2.45 4.79
N ILE A 226 8.92 3.11 3.65
CA ILE A 226 9.99 3.28 2.65
C ILE A 226 10.94 4.38 3.11
N ARG A 227 12.24 4.15 2.94
CA ARG A 227 13.29 5.15 3.16
C ARG A 227 13.37 5.70 4.59
N GLY A 228 12.80 4.98 5.57
CA GLY A 228 12.91 5.28 6.99
C GLY A 228 14.02 4.50 7.69
N PRO A 229 14.39 4.85 8.93
CA PRO A 229 15.40 4.13 9.71
C PRO A 229 14.87 2.81 10.30
N ILE A 230 13.55 2.64 10.28
CA ILE A 230 12.82 1.40 10.57
C ILE A 230 12.15 0.89 9.29
N HIS A 231 11.89 -0.41 9.23
CA HIS A 231 11.27 -1.05 8.06
C HIS A 231 9.73 -0.95 8.04
N TYR A 232 9.12 -0.75 9.21
CA TYR A 232 7.68 -0.67 9.36
C TYR A 232 7.31 0.13 10.60
N ILE A 233 6.11 0.69 10.58
CA ILE A 233 5.41 1.29 11.72
C ILE A 233 4.52 0.20 12.33
N ASP A 234 4.59 -0.01 13.65
CA ASP A 234 3.69 -0.94 14.35
C ASP A 234 2.57 -0.14 15.00
N LEU A 235 1.32 -0.25 14.51
CA LEU A 235 0.21 0.60 14.96
C LEU A 235 -0.26 0.29 16.39
N VAL A 236 0.08 -0.88 16.93
CA VAL A 236 -0.39 -1.34 18.25
C VAL A 236 0.71 -1.26 19.29
N ALA A 237 1.91 -1.70 18.92
CA ALA A 237 3.06 -1.75 19.80
C ALA A 237 4.02 -0.58 19.53
N ARG A 238 5.20 -0.66 20.15
CA ARG A 238 6.32 0.22 19.79
C ARG A 238 6.91 -0.22 18.47
N ASP A 239 7.39 0.76 17.72
CA ASP A 239 8.12 0.53 16.49
C ASP A 239 9.36 -0.33 16.74
N PRO A 240 9.80 -1.10 15.72
CA PRO A 240 11.02 -1.88 15.82
C PRO A 240 12.23 -0.97 16.09
N PRO A 241 13.33 -1.52 16.65
CA PRO A 241 14.56 -0.75 16.81
C PRO A 241 15.09 -0.29 15.44
N LEU A 242 15.88 0.78 15.46
CA LEU A 242 16.56 1.32 14.29
C LEU A 242 17.56 0.26 13.78
N ILE A 243 17.30 -0.33 12.61
CA ILE A 243 18.08 -1.46 12.07
C ILE A 243 18.84 -1.06 10.80
N ARG A 244 18.56 0.09 10.20
CA ARG A 244 19.14 0.44 8.90
C ARG A 244 20.61 0.86 9.01
N SER A 245 21.43 0.30 8.13
CA SER A 245 22.85 0.66 7.98
C SER A 245 23.00 2.18 7.77
N PRO A 246 24.07 2.81 8.27
CA PRO A 246 24.29 4.24 8.05
C PRO A 246 24.37 4.56 6.56
N TRP A 247 23.97 5.78 6.18
CA TRP A 247 24.16 6.28 4.83
C TRP A 247 25.66 6.28 4.48
N LEU A 248 26.01 5.66 3.38
CA LEU A 248 27.33 5.70 2.77
C LEU A 248 27.39 6.89 1.81
N VAL A 249 28.37 7.76 1.95
CA VAL A 249 28.62 8.82 0.97
C VAL A 249 29.49 8.25 -0.14
N VAL A 250 28.95 8.20 -1.36
CA VAL A 250 29.65 7.77 -2.57
C VAL A 250 29.98 8.98 -3.43
N SER A 251 31.24 9.10 -3.82
CA SER A 251 31.74 10.17 -4.69
C SER A 251 32.74 9.61 -5.68
N THR A 252 32.69 10.08 -6.92
CA THR A 252 33.75 9.81 -7.90
C THR A 252 34.96 10.71 -7.65
N PRO A 253 36.20 10.20 -7.79
CA PRO A 253 37.41 11.00 -7.63
C PRO A 253 37.48 12.20 -8.58
N ASP A 254 36.92 12.07 -9.78
CA ASP A 254 36.92 13.06 -10.86
C ASP A 254 35.70 14.01 -10.85
N ARG A 255 34.79 13.86 -9.87
CA ARG A 255 33.50 14.59 -9.79
C ARG A 255 32.62 14.42 -11.03
N SER A 256 32.86 13.39 -11.84
CA SER A 256 31.96 13.01 -12.93
C SER A 256 30.56 12.72 -12.38
N GLN A 257 29.54 12.92 -13.22
CA GLN A 257 28.16 12.71 -12.82
C GLN A 257 27.91 11.21 -12.54
N LEU A 258 27.85 10.85 -11.26
CA LEU A 258 27.36 9.54 -10.83
C LEU A 258 25.88 9.42 -11.16
N THR A 259 25.51 8.46 -11.99
CA THR A 259 24.10 8.14 -12.26
C THR A 259 23.64 6.97 -11.39
N LEU A 260 22.33 6.89 -11.13
CA LEU A 260 21.73 5.77 -10.41
C LEU A 260 22.06 4.42 -11.05
N GLN A 261 22.05 4.37 -12.39
CA GLN A 261 22.35 3.16 -13.16
C GLN A 261 23.79 2.69 -12.95
N LEU A 262 24.76 3.61 -12.91
CA LEU A 262 26.16 3.31 -12.61
C LEU A 262 26.32 2.77 -11.19
N LEU A 263 25.70 3.41 -10.20
CA LEU A 263 25.75 2.96 -8.80
C LEU A 263 25.16 1.56 -8.62
N GLN A 264 23.99 1.30 -9.20
CA GLN A 264 23.35 -0.01 -9.12
C GLN A 264 24.18 -1.10 -9.80
N LYS A 265 24.83 -0.78 -10.93
CA LYS A 265 25.72 -1.70 -11.64
C LYS A 265 26.98 -2.02 -10.83
N GLU A 266 27.65 -1.00 -10.29
CA GLU A 266 28.93 -1.16 -9.58
C GLU A 266 28.76 -1.84 -8.22
N LEU A 267 27.72 -1.46 -7.47
CA LEU A 267 27.49 -1.97 -6.12
C LEU A 267 26.70 -3.28 -6.13
N ASN A 268 26.13 -3.67 -7.26
CA ASN A 268 25.43 -4.93 -7.51
C ASN A 268 24.42 -5.30 -6.40
N CYS A 269 23.73 -4.30 -5.86
CA CYS A 269 22.68 -4.48 -4.88
C CYS A 269 21.62 -3.38 -5.00
N VAL A 270 20.43 -3.69 -4.51
CA VAL A 270 19.31 -2.74 -4.44
C VAL A 270 19.59 -1.81 -3.26
N MET A 271 19.61 -0.50 -3.51
CA MET A 271 19.90 0.51 -2.51
C MET A 271 19.10 1.77 -2.73
N ASP A 272 18.82 2.47 -1.63
CA ASP A 272 18.27 3.81 -1.70
C ASP A 272 19.40 4.79 -2.00
N VAL A 273 19.24 5.57 -3.07
CA VAL A 273 20.22 6.60 -3.45
C VAL A 273 19.55 7.97 -3.33
N ARG A 274 20.22 8.88 -2.64
CA ARG A 274 19.84 10.29 -2.52
C ARG A 274 20.96 11.16 -3.06
N GLN A 275 20.67 11.97 -4.06
CA GLN A 275 21.63 12.96 -4.54
C GLN A 275 21.83 14.04 -3.46
N LEU A 276 23.08 14.27 -3.04
CA LEU A 276 23.40 15.23 -1.98
C LEU A 276 23.49 16.67 -2.50
N THR A 277 23.97 16.85 -3.73
CA THR A 277 24.04 18.15 -4.39
C THR A 277 23.88 18.00 -5.91
N PRO A 278 23.12 18.89 -6.58
CA PRO A 278 22.98 18.88 -8.04
C PRO A 278 24.29 19.16 -8.79
N ILE A 279 25.28 19.77 -8.12
CA ILE A 279 26.42 20.45 -8.77
C ILE A 279 27.74 19.66 -8.67
N LEU A 280 27.85 18.59 -7.87
CA LEU A 280 29.17 18.01 -7.52
C LEU A 280 29.28 16.47 -7.50
N GLY A 281 28.39 15.73 -8.15
CA GLY A 281 28.58 14.27 -8.34
C GLY A 281 28.62 13.44 -7.05
N ARG A 282 28.12 13.96 -5.92
CA ARG A 282 28.06 13.24 -4.64
C ARG A 282 26.67 12.64 -4.40
N HIS A 283 26.65 11.35 -4.07
CA HIS A 283 25.43 10.61 -3.74
C HIS A 283 25.56 10.00 -2.36
N CYS A 284 24.49 10.04 -1.58
CA CYS A 284 24.33 9.19 -0.40
C CYS A 284 23.63 7.91 -0.84
N CYS A 285 24.22 6.76 -0.54
CA CYS A 285 23.65 5.45 -0.77
C CYS A 285 23.37 4.79 0.58
N GLN A 286 22.20 4.18 0.77
CA GLN A 286 21.89 3.38 1.93
C GLN A 286 21.53 1.97 1.47
N LEU A 287 22.31 1.00 1.94
CA LEU A 287 22.10 -0.44 1.74
C LEU A 287 20.91 -0.94 2.55
#